data_AF-D4LV15-F1
#
_entry.id   AF-D4LV15-F1
#
_cell.length_a   1.000
_cell.length_b   1.000
_cell.length_c   1.000
_cell.angle_alpha   90.00
_cell.angle_beta   90.00
_cell.angle_gamma   90.00
#
_symmetry.space_group_name_H-M   'P 1'
#
loop_
_entity.id
_entity.type
_entity.pdbx_description
1 polymer ?
#
loop_
_entity_poly.entity_id
_entity_poly.type
_entity_poly.pdbx_seq_one_letter_code
_entity_poly.pdbx_strand_id
1 'polypeptide(L)' 'MKKKWSKSADTEINRKWWDFMADIMETNPDNSPVCMDLHPVFHLD' A
#
# COMPACT_ATOMS: atom_id res chain seq x y z
N MET A 1 -1.78 8.43 13.36
CA MET A 1 -1.22 8.47 11.99
C MET A 1 -1.77 7.37 11.06
N LYS A 2 -1.94 6.11 11.48
CA LYS A 2 -2.46 5.01 10.62
C LYS A 2 -3.88 5.17 10.06
N LYS A 3 -4.80 5.82 10.80
CA LYS A 3 -6.25 5.82 10.48
C LYS A 3 -6.67 6.68 9.28
N LYS A 4 -5.87 7.70 8.90
CA LYS A 4 -6.21 8.62 7.81
C LYS A 4 -5.89 8.02 6.43
N TRP A 5 -4.83 7.22 6.37
CA TRP A 5 -4.33 6.60 5.14
C TRP A 5 -4.91 5.19 4.89
N SER A 6 -5.45 4.52 5.92
CA SER A 6 -6.16 3.25 5.70
C SER A 6 -7.43 3.45 4.85
N LYS A 7 -8.15 4.57 5.07
CA LYS A 7 -9.39 4.86 4.33
C LYS A 7 -9.17 5.11 2.84
N SER A 8 -8.00 5.61 2.44
CA SER A 8 -7.68 5.77 1.01
C SER A 8 -7.48 4.41 0.35
N ALA A 9 -6.93 3.41 1.05
CA ALA A 9 -6.70 2.07 0.51
C ALA A 9 -8.02 1.34 0.15
N ASP A 10 -9.11 1.64 0.86
CA ASP A 10 -10.44 1.07 0.61
C ASP A 10 -11.22 1.72 -0.55
N THR A 11 -10.63 2.71 -1.22
CA THR A 11 -11.29 3.32 -2.38
C THR A 11 -11.24 2.40 -3.60
N GLU A 12 -12.32 2.40 -4.39
CA GLU A 12 -12.45 1.55 -5.58
C GLU A 12 -11.33 1.80 -6.61
N ILE A 13 -10.85 3.05 -6.70
CA ILE A 13 -9.75 3.41 -7.60
C ILE A 13 -8.41 2.79 -7.19
N ASN A 14 -8.12 2.70 -5.89
CA ASN A 14 -6.90 2.05 -5.41
C ASN A 14 -6.93 0.54 -5.64
N ARG A 15 -8.10 -0.10 -5.49
CA ARG A 15 -8.28 -1.52 -5.83
C ARG A 15 -8.01 -1.78 -7.31
N LYS A 16 -8.53 -0.94 -8.21
CA LYS A 16 -8.26 -1.03 -9.66
C LYS A 16 -6.77 -0.88 -10.00
N TRP A 17 -6.08 0.02 -9.30
CA TRP A 17 -4.64 0.19 -9.47
C TRP A 17 -3.85 -1.04 -9.03
N TRP A 18 -4.25 -1.66 -7.93
CA TRP A 18 -3.65 -2.91 -7.45
C TRP A 18 -3.87 -4.07 -8.42
N ASP A 19 -5.08 -4.23 -8.96
CA ASP A 19 -5.37 -5.25 -9.97
C ASP A 19 -4.51 -5.07 -11.23
N PHE A 20 -4.26 -3.82 -11.63
CA PHE A 20 -3.40 -3.51 -12.77
C PHE A 20 -1.92 -3.85 -12.52
N MET A 21 -1.43 -3.67 -11.29
CA MET A 21 -0.02 -3.87 -10.94
C MET A 21 0.30 -5.28 -10.42
N ALA A 22 -0.72 -6.12 -10.21
CA ALA A 22 -0.58 -7.46 -9.62
C ALA A 22 0.20 -8.45 -10.50
N ASP A 23 0.35 -8.14 -11.79
CA ASP A 23 1.13 -8.93 -12.74
C ASP A 23 2.66 -8.76 -12.59
N ILE A 24 3.10 -7.61 -12.06
CA ILE A 24 4.52 -7.24 -11.95
C ILE A 24 5.03 -7.06 -10.51
N MET A 25 4.17 -7.19 -9.50
CA MET A 25 4.54 -7.01 -8.08
C MET A 25 4.17 -8.22 -7.24
N GLU A 26 4.85 -8.39 -6.09
CA GLU A 26 4.43 -9.33 -5.06
C GLU A 26 3.17 -8.79 -4.35
N THR A 27 2.08 -9.55 -4.41
CA THR A 27 0.77 -9.15 -3.90
C THR A 27 0.20 -10.15 -2.90
N ASN A 28 -0.65 -9.64 -2.00
CA ASN A 28 -1.48 -10.44 -1.11
C ASN A 28 -2.67 -11.04 -1.90
N PRO A 29 -3.42 -12.02 -1.33
CA PRO A 29 -4.60 -12.59 -1.98
C PRO A 29 -5.71 -11.60 -2.35
N ASP A 30 -5.70 -10.39 -1.80
CA ASP A 30 -6.64 -9.30 -2.12
C ASP A 30 -6.06 -8.29 -3.15
N ASN A 31 -5.00 -8.70 -3.86
CA ASN A 31 -4.19 -7.94 -4.82
C ASN A 31 -3.45 -6.74 -4.23
N SER A 32 -3.58 -6.45 -2.93
CA SER A 32 -2.80 -5.38 -2.31
C SER A 32 -1.30 -5.70 -2.33
N PRO A 33 -0.41 -4.71 -2.53
CA PRO A 33 1.03 -4.94 -2.53
C PRO A 33 1.53 -5.41 -1.16
N VAL A 34 2.48 -6.34 -1.15
CA VAL A 34 3.20 -6.70 0.07
C VAL A 34 4.08 -5.52 0.50
N CYS A 35 3.81 -4.97 1.68
CA CYS A 35 4.53 -3.83 2.24
C CYS A 35 5.07 -4.17 3.64
N MET A 36 6.34 -3.86 3.88
CA MET A 36 6.95 -3.93 5.22
C MET A 36 7.22 -2.51 5.74
N ASP A 37 6.68 -2.20 6.92
CA ASP A 37 6.94 -0.94 7.60
C ASP A 37 8.43 -0.86 7.98
N LEU A 38 9.14 0.14 7.45
CA LEU A 38 10.53 0.42 7.82
C LEU A 38 10.58 1.41 8.98
N HIS A 39 11.52 1.18 9.91
CA HIS A 39 11.75 2.10 11.02
C HIS A 39 12.65 3.25 10.55
N PRO A 40 12.18 4.52 10.62
CA PRO A 40 13.03 5.66 10.29
C PRO A 40 14.18 5.75 11.30
N VAL A 41 15.42 5.65 10.83
CA VAL A 41 16.63 5.67 11.68
C VAL A 41 17.30 7.04 11.74
N PHE A 42 16.94 7.95 10.83
CA PHE A 42 17.51 9.28 10.73
C PHE A 42 16.56 10.21 9.98
N HIS A 43 16.53 11.48 10.37
CA HIS A 43 15.87 12.56 9.66
C HIS A 43 16.53 13.90 10.04
N LEU A 44 16.63 14.83 9.10
CA LEU A 44 17.09 16.22 9.32
C LEU A 44 15.97 17.16 8.87
N ASP A 45 15.68 18.18 9.68
CA ASP A 45 14.69 19.25 9.42
C ASP A 45 15.24 20.38 8.53
#